data_AF-A0A382EYK5-F1
#
_entry.id   AF-A0A382EYK5-F1
#
_cell.length_a   1.000
_cell.length_b   1.000
_cell.length_c   1.000
_cell.angle_alpha   90.00
_cell.angle_beta   90.00
_cell.angle_gamma   90.00
#
_symmetry.space_group_name_H-M   'P 1'
#
loop_
_entity.id
_entity.type
_entity.pdbx_description
1 polymer ?
#
loop_
_entity_poly.entity_id
_entity_poly.type
_entity_poly.pdbx_seq_one_letter_code
_entity_poly.pdbx_strand_id
1 'polypeptide(L)'
;MIKKLMTARRFIAAGVMTAFMFVGIASLNAQAPPAPDNGWIFSEQGGETAGATFGDAGGTLSGGVEWSTEDPFGAGGSVSFDGSDGTVVMEDLAEAFNDLSNFSLSIWIKANDTGIDKGFWEA
;
A
#
# COMPACT_ATOMS: atom_id res chain seq x y z
N MET A 1 -37.00 48.58 18.70
CA MET A 1 -36.78 48.95 17.29
C MET A 1 -35.63 48.11 16.74
N ILE A 2 -35.95 47.16 15.88
CA ILE A 2 -35.01 46.22 15.25
C ILE A 2 -34.45 46.87 13.97
N LYS A 3 -33.13 46.98 13.84
CA LYS A 3 -32.48 47.44 12.59
C LYS A 3 -32.11 46.24 11.72
N LYS A 4 -32.47 46.38 10.45
CA LYS A 4 -32.36 45.42 9.34
C LYS A 4 -30.91 45.02 9.03
N LEU A 5 -30.82 43.78 8.57
CA LEU A 5 -29.70 43.05 7.95
C LEU A 5 -29.07 43.79 6.75
N MET A 6 -27.74 43.71 6.60
CA MET A 6 -27.08 43.83 5.29
C MET A 6 -26.08 42.68 5.09
N THR A 7 -26.39 41.90 4.07
CA THR A 7 -25.66 40.80 3.45
C THR A 7 -24.38 41.28 2.77
N ALA A 8 -23.28 40.54 2.94
CA ALA A 8 -22.25 40.41 1.89
C ALA A 8 -21.67 38.99 1.93
N ARG A 9 -22.12 38.16 0.98
CA ARG A 9 -21.62 36.82 0.70
C ARG A 9 -20.27 36.91 -0.02
N ARG A 10 -19.26 36.16 0.41
CA ARG A 10 -18.29 35.54 -0.50
C ARG A 10 -18.15 34.07 -0.12
N PHE A 11 -18.50 33.24 -1.10
CA PHE A 11 -18.42 31.79 -1.15
C PHE A 11 -16.97 31.32 -1.13
N ILE A 12 -16.69 30.21 -0.41
CA ILE A 12 -16.20 28.90 -0.91
C ILE A 12 -16.70 27.87 0.13
N ALA A 13 -17.90 27.30 -0.04
CA ALA A 13 -18.16 26.02 -0.72
C ALA A 13 -17.40 24.84 -0.10
N ALA A 14 -18.13 24.08 0.73
CA ALA A 14 -18.14 22.62 0.93
C ALA A 14 -16.80 21.86 0.99
N GLY A 15 -16.51 21.03 1.97
CA GLY A 15 -17.35 20.52 3.05
C GLY A 15 -16.68 19.30 3.68
N VAL A 16 -16.73 19.23 5.01
CA VAL A 16 -16.65 18.02 5.85
C VAL A 16 -15.44 17.10 5.60
N MET A 17 -14.30 17.47 6.18
CA MET A 17 -13.38 16.46 6.71
C MET A 17 -13.75 16.22 8.17
N THR A 18 -14.77 15.39 8.40
CA THR A 18 -14.99 14.86 9.75
C THR A 18 -15.55 13.45 9.66
N ALA A 19 -14.68 12.49 9.89
CA ALA A 19 -15.05 11.29 10.62
C ALA A 19 -14.02 11.13 11.75
N PHE A 20 -14.30 11.77 12.89
CA PHE A 20 -13.84 11.27 14.18
C PHE A 20 -14.50 9.90 14.38
N MET A 21 -13.83 8.82 13.98
CA MET A 21 -14.17 7.52 14.56
C MET A 21 -13.51 7.47 15.93
N PHE A 22 -14.36 7.52 16.96
CA PHE A 22 -13.99 7.17 18.32
C PHE A 22 -13.49 5.72 18.32
N VAL A 23 -12.18 5.55 18.23
CA VAL A 23 -11.53 4.34 18.73
C VAL A 23 -11.68 4.44 20.25
N GLY A 24 -12.50 3.55 20.82
CA GLY A 24 -12.55 3.36 22.27
C GLY A 24 -11.13 3.27 22.81
N ILE A 25 -10.88 3.84 23.98
CA ILE A 25 -9.55 4.07 24.58
C ILE A 25 -8.76 2.75 24.62
N ALA A 26 -8.07 2.43 23.54
CA ALA A 26 -7.17 1.30 23.41
C ALA A 26 -5.80 1.92 23.15
N SER A 27 -5.05 2.02 24.24
CA SER A 27 -3.65 2.42 24.31
C SER A 27 -3.31 3.81 23.79
N LEU A 28 -3.15 4.76 24.73
CA LEU A 28 -2.36 5.99 24.57
C LEU A 28 -0.86 5.70 24.26
N ASN A 29 -0.47 4.42 24.19
CA ASN A 29 0.86 3.92 23.82
C ASN A 29 0.83 3.02 22.57
N ALA A 30 -0.21 3.08 21.73
CA ALA A 30 -0.17 2.42 20.42
C ALA A 30 0.82 3.20 19.52
N GLN A 31 2.12 2.98 19.76
CA GLN A 31 3.16 3.41 18.85
C GLN A 31 2.93 2.66 17.54
N ALA A 32 2.80 3.40 16.44
CA ALA A 32 2.78 2.80 15.11
C ALA A 32 4.03 1.90 14.98
N PRO A 33 3.91 0.70 14.37
CA PRO A 33 5.08 -0.10 14.06
C PRO A 33 6.14 0.76 13.37
N PRO A 34 7.43 0.54 13.64
CA PRO A 34 8.49 1.18 12.86
C PRO A 34 8.24 0.98 11.36
N ALA A 35 8.64 1.97 10.56
CA ALA A 35 8.65 1.81 9.11
C ALA A 35 9.53 0.61 8.73
N PRO A 36 9.14 -0.17 7.71
CA PRO A 36 9.98 -1.28 7.25
C PRO A 36 11.26 -0.73 6.59
N ASP A 37 12.34 -1.52 6.65
CA ASP A 37 13.61 -1.15 6.01
C ASP A 37 13.50 -1.13 4.48
N ASN A 38 12.65 -2.00 3.91
CA ASN A 38 12.34 -2.05 2.49
C ASN A 38 10.84 -2.32 2.27
N GLY A 39 10.25 -1.76 1.20
CA GLY A 39 8.85 -2.02 0.89
C GLY A 39 8.34 -1.31 -0.36
N TRP A 40 7.29 -1.88 -0.97
CA TRP A 40 6.70 -1.44 -2.23
C TRP A 40 5.17 -1.44 -2.12
N ILE A 41 4.56 -0.31 -2.48
CA ILE A 41 3.09 -0.19 -2.56
C ILE A 41 2.55 -0.37 -3.98
N PHE A 42 3.43 -0.47 -4.98
CA PHE A 42 3.08 -0.71 -6.39
C PHE A 42 2.09 0.32 -6.97
N SER A 43 2.38 1.61 -6.81
CA SER A 43 1.49 2.71 -7.22
C SER A 43 1.81 3.33 -8.57
N GLU A 44 2.84 2.84 -9.28
CA GLU A 44 3.35 3.43 -10.52
C GLU A 44 2.38 3.28 -11.69
N GLN A 45 1.59 2.20 -11.71
CA GLN A 45 0.51 1.95 -12.69
C GLN A 45 0.95 2.03 -14.16
N GLY A 46 2.24 1.84 -14.43
CA GLY A 46 2.81 1.90 -15.78
C GLY A 46 4.30 1.61 -15.81
N GLY A 47 4.77 1.16 -16.97
CA GLY A 47 6.16 0.72 -17.16
C GLY A 47 6.44 -0.61 -16.46
N GLU A 48 7.73 -0.94 -16.32
CA GLU A 48 8.20 -2.21 -15.73
C GLU A 48 8.92 -2.00 -14.40
N THR A 49 8.98 -0.77 -13.90
CA THR A 49 9.73 -0.43 -12.68
C THR A 49 8.79 -0.21 -11.51
N ALA A 50 8.95 -0.99 -10.45
CA ALA A 50 8.36 -0.73 -9.14
C ALA A 50 9.32 0.10 -8.28
N GLY A 51 8.93 1.33 -7.95
CA GLY A 51 9.70 2.17 -7.07
C GLY A 51 9.67 1.67 -5.63
N ALA A 52 10.80 1.74 -4.94
CA ALA A 52 10.85 1.53 -3.50
C ALA A 52 10.02 2.62 -2.81
N THR A 53 9.06 2.21 -1.98
CA THR A 53 8.36 3.11 -1.04
C THR A 53 9.17 3.30 0.24
N PHE A 54 9.86 2.23 0.66
CA PHE A 54 10.82 2.23 1.75
C PHE A 54 12.12 1.59 1.25
N GLY A 55 13.26 2.10 1.71
CA GLY A 55 14.58 1.73 1.19
C GLY A 55 14.83 2.31 -0.21
N ASP A 56 15.87 1.80 -0.87
CA ASP A 56 16.32 2.26 -2.20
C ASP A 56 16.25 1.16 -3.27
N ALA A 57 15.92 -0.08 -2.89
CA ALA A 57 15.88 -1.22 -3.80
C ALA A 57 14.62 -1.21 -4.67
N GLY A 58 14.75 -0.77 -5.93
CA GLY A 58 13.69 -0.85 -6.92
C GLY A 58 13.38 -2.31 -7.32
N GLY A 59 12.16 -2.53 -7.83
CA GLY A 59 11.75 -3.79 -8.44
C GLY A 59 11.60 -3.67 -9.95
N THR A 60 11.81 -4.78 -10.66
CA THR A 60 11.53 -4.91 -12.09
C THR A 60 10.45 -5.97 -12.30
N LEU A 61 9.34 -5.59 -12.93
CA LEU A 61 8.26 -6.47 -13.36
C LEU A 61 8.65 -7.14 -14.68
N SER A 62 8.39 -8.44 -14.80
CA SER A 62 8.58 -9.17 -16.05
C SER A 62 7.68 -10.40 -16.13
N GLY A 63 7.48 -10.94 -17.34
CA GLY A 63 6.52 -12.03 -17.57
C GLY A 63 5.08 -11.56 -17.34
N GLY A 64 4.14 -12.49 -17.17
CA GLY A 64 2.70 -12.24 -16.96
C GLY A 64 2.28 -11.47 -15.69
N VAL A 65 2.99 -10.38 -15.35
CA VAL A 65 2.67 -9.41 -14.29
C VAL A 65 2.11 -8.15 -14.91
N GLU A 66 0.98 -7.69 -14.38
CA GLU A 66 0.35 -6.44 -14.78
C GLU A 66 0.08 -5.55 -13.57
N TRP A 67 0.11 -4.24 -13.77
CA TRP A 67 -0.33 -3.30 -12.75
C TRP A 67 -1.82 -3.45 -12.46
N SER A 68 -2.18 -3.32 -11.18
CA SER A 68 -3.57 -3.37 -10.73
C SER A 68 -3.89 -2.23 -9.79
N THR A 69 -5.11 -1.73 -9.89
CA THR A 69 -5.65 -0.72 -8.98
C THR A 69 -6.35 -1.34 -7.77
N GLU A 70 -6.38 -2.67 -7.68
CA GLU A 70 -6.91 -3.34 -6.50
C GLU A 70 -5.91 -3.24 -5.35
N ASP A 71 -6.37 -2.87 -4.17
CA ASP A 71 -5.54 -2.82 -2.97
C ASP A 71 -6.43 -2.97 -1.72
N PRO A 72 -5.87 -3.38 -0.57
CA PRO A 72 -6.65 -3.60 0.65
C PRO A 72 -7.22 -2.31 1.28
N PHE A 73 -6.76 -1.13 0.87
CA PHE A 73 -7.07 0.16 1.52
C PHE A 73 -7.70 1.20 0.58
N GLY A 74 -7.94 0.88 -0.69
CA GLY A 74 -8.48 1.78 -1.71
C GLY A 74 -7.51 2.87 -2.20
N ALA A 75 -6.21 2.70 -1.98
CA ALA A 75 -5.15 3.63 -2.39
C ALA A 75 -4.60 3.40 -3.81
N GLY A 76 -4.99 2.31 -4.50
CA GLY A 76 -4.71 2.07 -5.91
C GLY A 76 -3.31 1.54 -6.22
N GLY A 77 -2.85 0.49 -5.54
CA GLY A 77 -1.55 -0.12 -5.84
C GLY A 77 -1.43 -1.60 -5.51
N SER A 78 -1.24 -2.41 -6.54
CA SER A 78 -0.77 -3.80 -6.48
C SER A 78 -0.27 -4.25 -7.85
N VAL A 79 0.26 -5.46 -7.89
CA VAL A 79 0.56 -6.19 -9.12
C VAL A 79 -0.28 -7.46 -9.17
N SER A 80 -0.77 -7.80 -10.36
CA SER A 80 -1.54 -9.02 -10.62
C SER A 80 -0.70 -9.98 -11.43
N PHE A 81 -0.69 -11.25 -11.02
CA PHE A 81 0.01 -12.33 -11.71
C PHE A 81 -1.01 -13.19 -12.44
N ASP A 82 -0.77 -13.48 -13.72
CA ASP A 82 -1.67 -14.31 -14.55
C ASP A 82 -1.50 -15.83 -14.32
N GLY A 83 -0.47 -16.22 -13.57
CA GLY A 83 -0.16 -17.61 -13.23
C GLY A 83 0.77 -18.34 -14.22
N SER A 84 1.41 -17.62 -15.15
CA SER A 84 2.36 -18.18 -16.11
C SER A 84 3.82 -18.07 -15.64
N ASP A 85 4.51 -16.99 -15.98
CA ASP A 85 5.94 -16.74 -15.74
C ASP A 85 6.21 -15.39 -15.05
N GLY A 86 5.17 -14.75 -14.53
CA GLY A 86 5.27 -13.42 -13.93
C GLY A 86 6.19 -13.34 -12.71
N THR A 87 7.10 -12.38 -12.71
CA THR A 87 8.00 -12.08 -11.59
C THR A 87 8.12 -10.58 -11.32
N VAL A 88 8.40 -10.25 -10.06
CA VAL A 88 8.90 -8.94 -9.65
C VAL A 88 10.20 -9.17 -8.91
N VAL A 89 11.30 -8.65 -9.45
CA VAL A 89 12.66 -8.91 -8.94
C VAL A 89 13.27 -7.63 -8.40
N MET A 90 13.75 -7.69 -7.16
CA MET A 90 14.47 -6.62 -6.49
C MET A 90 15.91 -7.10 -6.31
N GLU A 91 16.77 -6.82 -7.28
CA GLU A 91 18.13 -7.39 -7.36
C GLU A 91 19.00 -7.04 -6.15
N ASP A 92 18.84 -5.82 -5.61
CA ASP A 92 19.62 -5.32 -4.48
C ASP A 92 19.23 -5.96 -3.13
N LEU A 93 18.06 -6.60 -3.03
CA LEU A 93 17.61 -7.19 -1.76
C LEU A 93 18.36 -8.48 -1.39
N ALA A 94 18.89 -9.21 -2.37
CA ALA A 94 19.66 -10.41 -2.09
C ALA A 94 20.88 -10.06 -1.23
N GLU A 95 21.58 -8.97 -1.55
CA GLU A 95 22.69 -8.48 -0.74
C GLU A 95 22.18 -7.93 0.62
N ALA A 96 21.06 -7.20 0.61
CA ALA A 96 20.52 -6.59 1.82
C ALA A 96 20.03 -7.60 2.87
N PHE A 97 19.47 -8.74 2.45
CA PHE A 97 18.88 -9.73 3.36
C PHE A 97 19.81 -10.86 3.79
N ASN A 98 20.76 -11.25 2.95
CA ASN A 98 21.60 -12.44 3.21
C ASN A 98 22.53 -12.28 4.43
N ASP A 99 22.85 -11.06 4.84
CA ASP A 99 23.70 -10.79 6.01
C ASP A 99 22.91 -10.52 7.31
N LEU A 100 21.57 -10.52 7.24
CA LEU A 100 20.73 -10.23 8.40
C LEU A 100 20.55 -11.46 9.31
N SER A 101 20.73 -11.27 10.61
CA SER A 101 20.49 -12.32 11.61
C SER A 101 19.02 -12.73 11.73
N ASN A 102 18.11 -11.82 11.35
CA ASN A 102 16.66 -12.01 11.33
C ASN A 102 16.03 -10.93 10.45
N PHE A 103 14.86 -11.23 9.90
CA PHE A 103 14.01 -10.25 9.25
C PHE A 103 12.54 -10.60 9.51
N SER A 104 11.65 -9.66 9.28
CA SER A 104 10.20 -9.88 9.27
C SER A 104 9.66 -9.44 7.92
N LEU A 105 8.72 -10.22 7.36
CA LEU A 105 8.04 -9.90 6.12
C LEU A 105 6.54 -9.75 6.39
N SER A 106 5.95 -8.68 5.84
CA SER A 106 4.51 -8.49 5.78
C SER A 106 4.10 -8.26 4.33
N ILE A 107 3.01 -8.88 3.91
CA ILE A 107 2.51 -8.81 2.53
C ILE A 107 0.99 -8.97 2.52
N TRP A 108 0.35 -8.30 1.57
CA TRP A 108 -1.06 -8.52 1.22
C TRP A 108 -1.14 -9.34 -0.05
N ILE A 109 -1.97 -10.37 -0.04
CA ILE A 109 -2.20 -11.23 -1.19
C ILE A 109 -3.70 -11.39 -1.36
N LYS A 110 -4.17 -11.09 -2.57
CA LYS A 110 -5.51 -11.45 -3.01
C LYS A 110 -5.38 -12.58 -4.01
N ALA A 111 -6.24 -13.57 -3.88
CA ALA A 111 -6.35 -14.63 -4.86
C ALA A 111 -7.74 -14.61 -5.48
N ASN A 112 -7.78 -14.64 -6.81
CA ASN A 112 -9.00 -14.42 -7.59
C ASN A 112 -9.81 -15.70 -7.83
N ASP A 113 -9.28 -16.86 -7.42
CA ASP A 113 -9.97 -18.15 -7.51
C ASP A 113 -9.78 -19.02 -6.25
N THR A 114 -10.76 -19.87 -6.01
CA THR A 114 -10.77 -20.91 -4.97
C THR A 114 -10.18 -22.20 -5.52
N GLY A 115 -9.40 -22.93 -4.72
CA GLY A 115 -8.86 -24.24 -5.13
C GLY A 115 -7.53 -24.22 -5.89
N ILE A 116 -6.92 -23.05 -6.09
CA ILE A 116 -5.50 -22.95 -6.46
C ILE A 116 -4.67 -23.35 -5.24
N ASP A 117 -3.67 -24.21 -5.41
CA ASP A 117 -2.70 -24.50 -4.36
C ASP A 117 -1.85 -23.24 -4.12
N LYS A 118 -2.06 -22.58 -2.98
CA LYS A 118 -1.44 -21.27 -2.66
C LYS A 118 -0.24 -21.44 -1.75
N GLY A 119 0.35 -22.64 -1.72
CA GLY A 119 1.43 -23.06 -0.83
C GLY A 119 2.42 -21.93 -0.57
N PHE A 120 2.17 -21.15 0.48
CA PHE A 120 2.97 -19.97 0.78
C PHE A 120 4.09 -20.33 1.76
N TRP A 121 3.97 -21.47 2.46
CA TRP A 121 5.00 -22.05 3.33
C TRP A 121 4.83 -23.57 3.40
N GLU A 122 5.56 -24.35 2.59
CA GLU A 122 6.01 -25.67 3.03
C GLU A 122 7.37 -25.46 3.70
N ALA A 123 7.47 -25.87 4.96
CA ALA A 123 8.69 -25.81 5.76
C ALA A 123 9.63 -26.97 5.42
#